data_AF-A0ABC9GJ43-F1
#
_entry.id   AF-A0ABC9GJ43-F1
#
_cell.length_a   1.000
_cell.length_b   1.000
_cell.length_c   1.000
_cell.angle_alpha   90.00
_cell.angle_beta   90.00
_cell.angle_gamma   90.00
#
_symmetry.space_group_name_H-M   'P 1'
#
loop_
_entity.id
_entity.type
_entity.pdbx_description
1 polymer ?
#
loop_
_entity_poly.entity_id
_entity_poly.type
_entity_poly.pdbx_seq_one_letter_code
_entity_poly.pdbx_strand_id
1 'polypeptide(L)'
;MPAVGRPMAATSDELLAYAGPDFFLDSKELQQENPEIKGKPFIFGPNFMAQRIYQLSPLEPANAFTTGNPDEVVMRDAKLLTEERYGSARRVFVVVQDDQAIPAEFQHRMVAQSPGIQVEEIAGADHMAMLSQPEKLVELLTRIANN
;
A
#
# COMPACT_ATOMS: atom_id res chain seq x y z
N MET A 1 4.51 2.35 5.23
CA MET A 1 3.98 2.88 6.50
C MET A 1 4.20 4.39 6.54
N PRO A 2 3.17 5.21 6.76
CA PRO A 2 3.34 6.64 7.00
C PRO A 2 4.22 6.92 8.23
N ALA A 3 4.86 8.09 8.26
CA ALA A 3 5.70 8.54 9.35
C ALA A 3 5.18 9.87 9.92
N VAL A 4 5.34 10.06 11.24
CA VAL A 4 5.00 11.31 11.90
C VAL A 4 5.80 12.47 11.30
N GLY A 5 5.16 13.63 11.16
CA GLY A 5 5.80 14.82 10.59
C GLY A 5 6.08 14.75 9.09
N ARG A 6 5.54 13.73 8.39
CA ARG A 6 5.65 13.59 6.93
C ARG A 6 4.27 13.51 6.29
N PRO A 7 4.06 14.12 5.11
CA PRO A 7 2.83 13.94 4.35
C PRO A 7 2.58 12.47 4.03
N MET A 8 1.34 11.98 4.17
CA MET A 8 1.00 10.60 3.80
C MET A 8 1.19 10.35 2.30
N ALA A 9 0.92 11.37 1.46
CA ALA A 9 1.14 11.31 0.02
C ALA A 9 2.61 11.05 -0.36
N ALA A 10 3.58 11.41 0.49
CA ALA A 10 5.00 11.23 0.20
C ALA A 10 5.36 9.75 -0.01
N THR A 11 4.70 8.83 0.71
CA THR A 11 4.91 7.39 0.52
C THR A 11 4.46 6.92 -0.87
N SER A 12 3.30 7.41 -1.34
CA SER A 12 2.80 7.10 -2.68
C SER A 12 3.68 7.71 -3.77
N ASP A 13 4.10 8.96 -3.59
CA ASP A 13 5.01 9.64 -4.52
C ASP A 13 6.36 8.91 -4.62
N GLU A 14 6.91 8.45 -3.50
CA GLU A 14 8.14 7.65 -3.44
C GLU A 14 7.97 6.28 -4.11
N LEU A 15 6.82 5.62 -3.94
CA LEU A 15 6.53 4.36 -4.60
C LEU A 15 6.49 4.55 -6.12
N LEU A 16 5.78 5.57 -6.59
CA LEU A 16 5.69 5.91 -8.01
C LEU A 16 7.08 6.20 -8.60
N ALA A 17 7.93 6.93 -7.86
CA ALA A 17 9.31 7.19 -8.27
C ALA A 17 10.19 5.93 -8.26
N TYR A 18 9.97 5.00 -7.33
CA TYR A 18 10.70 3.74 -7.24
C TYR A 18 10.33 2.76 -8.36
N ALA A 19 9.06 2.68 -8.69
CA ALA A 19 8.51 1.60 -9.51
C ALA A 19 8.77 1.78 -11.03
N GLY A 20 8.99 3.02 -11.47
CA GLY A 20 9.27 3.35 -12.87
C GLY A 20 8.01 3.40 -13.77
N PRO A 21 8.17 3.79 -15.05
CA PRO A 21 7.04 4.09 -15.94
C PRO A 21 6.21 2.86 -16.34
N ASP A 22 6.84 1.69 -16.45
CA ASP A 22 6.19 0.45 -16.90
C ASP A 22 5.55 -0.34 -15.74
N PHE A 23 5.61 0.18 -14.52
CA PHE A 23 5.18 -0.54 -13.32
C PHE A 23 3.72 -0.99 -13.38
N PHE A 24 2.86 -0.10 -13.88
CA PHE A 24 1.42 -0.28 -13.88
C PHE A 24 0.88 -1.08 -15.07
N LEU A 25 1.76 -1.56 -15.96
CA LEU A 25 1.41 -2.37 -17.14
C LEU A 25 0.26 -1.75 -17.97
N ASP A 26 -0.90 -2.41 -17.98
CA ASP A 26 -2.09 -2.02 -18.74
C ASP A 26 -3.10 -1.20 -17.91
N SER A 27 -2.74 -0.82 -16.68
CA SER A 27 -3.53 0.09 -15.87
C SER A 27 -3.52 1.50 -16.46
N LYS A 28 -4.59 2.25 -16.23
CA LYS A 28 -4.74 3.56 -16.83
C LYS A 28 -5.50 4.53 -15.94
N GLU A 29 -5.13 5.79 -16.09
CA GLU A 29 -5.93 6.91 -15.62
C GLU A 29 -7.13 7.11 -16.56
N LEU A 30 -8.32 7.26 -15.99
CA LEU A 30 -9.55 7.55 -16.70
C LEU A 30 -9.84 9.05 -16.68
N GLN A 31 -10.53 9.52 -17.70
CA GLN A 31 -11.04 10.89 -17.73
C GLN A 31 -12.24 11.00 -16.79
N GLN A 32 -12.24 12.04 -15.96
CA GLN A 32 -13.38 12.42 -15.14
C GLN A 32 -14.14 13.54 -15.83
N GLU A 33 -15.37 13.26 -16.23
CA GLU A 33 -16.21 14.22 -16.96
C GLU A 33 -17.11 15.03 -16.00
N ASN A 34 -17.34 14.56 -14.78
CA ASN A 34 -18.09 15.29 -13.77
C ASN A 34 -17.18 16.30 -13.05
N PRO A 35 -17.36 17.61 -13.23
CA PRO A 35 -16.54 18.63 -12.58
C PRO A 35 -16.72 18.69 -11.06
N GLU A 36 -17.78 18.08 -10.51
CA GLU A 36 -17.98 17.94 -9.05
C GLU A 36 -17.09 16.85 -8.45
N ILE A 37 -16.68 15.85 -9.25
CA ILE A 37 -15.81 14.78 -8.81
C ILE A 37 -14.37 15.21 -9.06
N LYS A 38 -13.66 15.53 -7.98
CA LYS A 38 -12.26 15.93 -8.06
C LYS A 38 -11.34 14.73 -8.25
N GLY A 39 -10.27 14.95 -9.01
CA GLY A 39 -9.27 13.93 -9.28
C GLY A 39 -9.61 13.03 -10.47
N LYS A 40 -8.65 12.20 -10.85
CA LYS A 40 -8.80 11.29 -11.99
C LYS A 40 -8.80 9.85 -11.51
N PRO A 41 -9.83 9.04 -11.85
CA PRO A 41 -9.86 7.65 -11.46
C PRO A 41 -8.68 6.90 -12.07
N PHE A 42 -8.01 6.06 -11.30
CA PHE A 42 -7.04 5.11 -11.83
C PHE A 42 -7.65 3.71 -11.76
N ILE A 43 -7.65 2.98 -12.87
CA ILE A 43 -8.13 1.60 -12.95
C ILE A 43 -6.95 0.66 -13.16
N PHE A 44 -6.83 -0.35 -12.30
CA PHE A 44 -5.86 -1.41 -12.47
C PHE A 44 -6.27 -2.31 -13.63
N GLY A 45 -5.35 -2.47 -14.58
CA GLY A 45 -5.54 -3.32 -15.74
C GLY A 45 -5.39 -4.80 -15.39
N PRO A 46 -5.98 -5.71 -16.17
CA PRO A 46 -5.93 -7.15 -15.90
C PRO A 46 -4.50 -7.71 -15.82
N ASN A 47 -3.55 -7.22 -16.64
CA ASN A 47 -2.16 -7.69 -16.54
C ASN A 47 -1.50 -7.21 -15.24
N PHE A 48 -1.73 -5.97 -14.82
CA PHE A 48 -1.26 -5.48 -13.52
C PHE A 48 -1.83 -6.30 -12.37
N MET A 49 -3.14 -6.55 -12.38
CA MET A 49 -3.80 -7.34 -11.34
C MET A 49 -3.22 -8.75 -11.27
N ALA A 50 -3.09 -9.44 -12.40
CA ALA A 50 -2.58 -10.81 -12.45
C ALA A 50 -1.09 -10.92 -12.09
N GLN A 51 -0.26 -9.96 -12.51
CA GLN A 51 1.21 -10.08 -12.39
C GLN A 51 1.80 -9.35 -11.17
N ARG A 52 1.05 -8.45 -10.53
CA ARG A 52 1.55 -7.63 -9.42
C ARG A 52 0.77 -7.79 -8.13
N ILE A 53 -0.54 -7.99 -8.23
CA ILE A 53 -1.43 -8.01 -7.06
C ILE A 53 -1.81 -9.45 -6.65
N TYR A 54 -2.14 -10.31 -7.62
CA TYR A 54 -2.71 -11.65 -7.39
C TYR A 54 -1.84 -12.79 -7.93
N GLN A 55 -0.54 -12.56 -8.13
CA GLN A 55 0.35 -13.52 -8.79
C GLN A 55 0.49 -14.87 -8.05
N LEU A 56 0.08 -14.96 -6.78
CA LEU A 56 0.05 -16.19 -5.98
C LEU A 56 -1.37 -16.51 -5.46
N SER A 57 -2.38 -15.77 -5.87
CA SER A 57 -3.74 -15.87 -5.35
C SER A 57 -4.65 -16.69 -6.28
N PRO A 58 -5.64 -17.41 -5.73
CA PRO A 58 -6.53 -18.28 -6.51
C PRO A 58 -7.66 -17.56 -7.27
N LEU A 59 -7.72 -16.21 -7.25
CA LEU A 59 -8.88 -15.42 -7.71
C LEU A 59 -8.52 -14.41 -8.80
N GLU A 60 -9.40 -14.30 -9.81
CA GLU A 60 -9.46 -13.14 -10.69
C GLU A 60 -10.26 -12.01 -10.03
N PRO A 61 -9.71 -10.80 -9.84
CA PRO A 61 -10.32 -9.77 -9.02
C PRO A 61 -10.99 -8.68 -9.84
N ALA A 62 -12.03 -8.08 -9.26
CA ALA A 62 -12.71 -6.93 -9.82
C ALA A 62 -11.76 -5.73 -9.99
N ASN A 63 -11.89 -5.07 -11.13
CA ASN A 63 -11.05 -3.95 -11.57
C ASN A 63 -11.19 -2.76 -10.59
N ALA A 64 -10.05 -2.24 -10.13
CA ALA A 64 -9.97 -1.28 -9.03
C ALA A 64 -10.53 0.13 -9.35
N PHE A 65 -10.75 0.91 -8.28
CA PHE A 65 -11.06 2.34 -8.33
C PHE A 65 -10.23 3.09 -7.27
N THR A 66 -9.60 4.21 -7.64
CA THR A 66 -9.62 5.44 -6.80
C THR A 66 -9.18 6.68 -7.58
N THR A 67 -9.86 7.79 -7.29
CA THR A 67 -9.54 9.15 -7.77
C THR A 67 -8.39 9.74 -6.96
N GLY A 68 -7.25 9.97 -7.60
CA GLY A 68 -6.20 10.83 -7.05
C GLY A 68 -6.69 12.27 -7.08
N ASN A 69 -7.21 12.79 -5.96
CA ASN A 69 -7.64 14.18 -5.88
C ASN A 69 -6.42 15.06 -5.55
N PRO A 70 -5.93 15.90 -6.48
CA PRO A 70 -4.81 16.80 -6.21
C PRO A 70 -5.12 17.86 -5.14
N ASP A 71 -6.40 18.12 -4.86
CA ASP A 71 -6.88 18.98 -3.78
C ASP A 71 -7.02 18.24 -2.44
N GLU A 72 -6.56 16.99 -2.32
CA GLU A 72 -6.57 16.26 -1.05
C GLU A 72 -5.45 16.78 -0.14
N VAL A 73 -5.60 18.04 0.29
CA VAL A 73 -4.66 18.77 1.16
C VAL A 73 -4.35 17.99 2.42
N VAL A 74 -5.31 17.20 2.90
CA VAL A 74 -5.16 16.33 4.08
C VAL A 74 -3.99 15.36 3.89
N MET A 75 -3.91 14.64 2.76
CA MET A 75 -2.83 13.68 2.51
C MET A 75 -1.47 14.36 2.34
N ARG A 76 -1.46 15.66 2.01
CA ARG A 76 -0.25 16.48 1.85
C ARG A 76 0.14 17.24 3.11
N ASP A 77 -0.68 17.25 4.15
CA ASP A 77 -0.36 17.92 5.41
C ASP A 77 0.57 17.07 6.27
N ALA A 78 1.80 17.54 6.47
CA ALA A 78 2.79 16.90 7.33
C ALA A 78 2.38 16.85 8.81
N LYS A 79 1.41 17.68 9.23
CA LYS A 79 0.88 17.73 10.60
C LYS A 79 -0.26 16.74 10.85
N LEU A 80 -0.72 16.03 9.82
CA LEU A 80 -1.83 15.09 9.94
C LEU A 80 -1.53 13.98 10.96
N LEU A 81 -0.30 13.48 10.93
CA LEU A 81 0.18 12.44 11.83
C LEU A 81 1.07 13.08 12.90
N THR A 82 0.65 12.99 14.16
CA THR A 82 1.38 13.53 15.31
C THR A 82 1.88 12.41 16.23
N GLU A 83 2.93 12.69 17.01
CA GLU A 83 3.45 11.72 17.97
C GLU A 83 2.44 11.38 19.06
N GLU A 84 1.69 12.36 19.56
CA GLU A 84 0.75 12.17 20.67
C GLU A 84 -0.43 11.26 20.28
N ARG A 85 -0.79 11.20 18.99
CA ARG A 85 -1.92 10.41 18.48
C ARG A 85 -1.45 9.20 17.68
N TYR A 86 -0.96 9.43 16.46
CA TYR A 86 -0.58 8.33 15.56
C TYR A 86 0.70 7.64 16.05
N GLY A 87 1.68 8.41 16.51
CA GLY A 87 2.96 7.89 16.99
C GLY A 87 2.87 7.06 18.27
N SER A 88 1.92 7.41 19.15
CA SER A 88 1.74 6.77 20.46
C SER A 88 1.09 5.39 20.40
N ALA A 89 0.42 5.05 19.29
CA ALA A 89 -0.13 3.72 19.09
C ALA A 89 0.98 2.69 18.82
N ARG A 90 0.87 1.50 19.42
CA ARG A 90 1.65 0.33 19.01
C ARG A 90 1.32 0.01 17.56
N ARG A 91 2.35 -0.10 16.73
CA ARG A 91 2.22 -0.31 15.29
C ARG A 91 3.10 -1.48 14.88
N VAL A 92 2.51 -2.39 14.14
CA VAL A 92 3.20 -3.54 13.53
C VAL A 92 3.03 -3.43 12.03
N PHE A 93 4.13 -3.59 11.29
CA PHE A 93 4.10 -3.68 9.83
C PHE A 93 4.47 -5.11 9.43
N VAL A 94 3.60 -5.74 8.66
CA VAL A 94 3.84 -7.07 8.09
C VAL A 94 4.42 -6.87 6.69
N VAL A 95 5.71 -7.15 6.52
CA VAL A 95 6.37 -7.15 5.22
C VAL A 95 5.98 -8.41 4.47
N VAL A 96 5.42 -8.24 3.29
CA VAL A 96 5.09 -9.33 2.38
C VAL A 96 6.25 -9.52 1.40
N GLN A 97 7.01 -10.61 1.54
CA GLN A 97 8.29 -10.76 0.84
C GLN A 97 8.15 -10.90 -0.68
N ASP A 98 7.11 -11.58 -1.16
CA ASP A 98 6.88 -11.84 -2.59
C ASP A 98 5.87 -10.85 -3.22
N ASP A 99 5.58 -9.74 -2.54
CA ASP A 99 4.75 -8.66 -3.07
C ASP A 99 5.43 -8.00 -4.28
N GLN A 100 4.71 -7.97 -5.40
CA GLN A 100 5.17 -7.36 -6.64
C GLN A 100 4.53 -5.98 -6.88
N ALA A 101 3.47 -5.62 -6.16
CA ALA A 101 2.80 -4.32 -6.23
C ALA A 101 3.38 -3.29 -5.23
N ILE A 102 3.97 -3.75 -4.13
CA ILE A 102 4.82 -2.95 -3.26
C ILE A 102 6.04 -3.79 -2.91
N PRO A 103 7.14 -3.73 -3.69
CA PRO A 103 8.28 -4.62 -3.49
C PRO A 103 8.82 -4.57 -2.06
N ALA A 104 9.24 -5.72 -1.52
CA ALA A 104 9.69 -5.84 -0.13
C ALA A 104 10.80 -4.84 0.24
N GLU A 105 11.74 -4.56 -0.67
CA GLU A 105 12.74 -3.51 -0.48
C GLU A 105 12.11 -2.14 -0.20
N PHE A 106 11.06 -1.79 -0.93
CA PHE A 106 10.33 -0.55 -0.73
C PHE A 106 9.57 -0.58 0.59
N GLN A 107 8.92 -1.69 0.93
CA GLN A 107 8.27 -1.87 2.24
C GLN A 107 9.25 -1.63 3.40
N HIS A 108 10.45 -2.21 3.34
CA HIS A 108 11.49 -1.98 4.34
C HIS A 108 11.93 -0.51 4.41
N ARG A 109 12.10 0.16 3.25
CA ARG A 109 12.40 1.61 3.22
C ARG A 109 11.31 2.42 3.91
N MET A 110 10.03 2.12 3.64
CA MET A 110 8.92 2.83 4.28
C MET A 110 8.93 2.65 5.80
N VAL A 111 9.25 1.45 6.29
CA VAL A 111 9.25 1.16 7.73
C VAL A 111 10.47 1.79 8.42
N ALA A 112 11.63 1.80 7.76
CA ALA A 112 12.84 2.45 8.30
C ALA A 112 12.65 3.96 8.55
N GLN A 113 11.72 4.60 7.85
CA GLN A 113 11.36 6.01 8.03
C GLN A 113 10.39 6.26 9.19
N SER A 114 9.81 5.22 9.80
CA SER A 114 8.82 5.33 10.86
C SER A 114 9.35 4.70 12.17
N PRO A 115 9.68 5.51 13.20
CA PRO A 115 10.29 4.98 14.41
C PRO A 115 9.28 4.17 15.26
N GLY A 116 9.80 3.17 15.98
CA GLY A 116 9.02 2.39 16.95
C GLY A 116 8.08 1.33 16.35
N ILE A 117 8.22 1.03 15.07
CA ILE A 117 7.42 -0.01 14.39
C ILE A 117 8.02 -1.39 14.67
N GLN A 118 7.18 -2.33 15.11
CA GLN A 118 7.52 -3.76 15.09
C GLN A 118 7.40 -4.26 13.64
N VAL A 119 8.41 -4.98 13.17
CA VAL A 119 8.41 -5.56 11.82
C VAL A 119 8.24 -7.07 11.93
N GLU A 120 7.26 -7.59 11.22
CA GLU A 120 7.05 -9.01 11.01
C GLU A 120 7.11 -9.28 9.51
N GLU A 121 7.40 -10.51 9.11
CA GLU A 121 7.53 -10.86 7.69
C GLU A 121 6.69 -12.10 7.35
N ILE A 122 6.14 -12.11 6.15
CA ILE A 122 5.43 -13.26 5.58
C ILE A 122 5.97 -13.57 4.19
N ALA A 123 6.43 -14.82 4.03
CA ALA A 123 6.94 -15.35 2.77
C ALA A 123 5.92 -16.27 2.09
N GLY A 124 5.96 -16.32 0.76
CA GLY A 124 5.06 -17.04 -0.11
C GLY A 124 3.72 -16.35 -0.35
N ALA A 125 3.58 -15.07 0.04
CA ALA A 125 2.37 -14.28 -0.11
C ALA A 125 2.56 -13.20 -1.18
N ASP A 126 1.55 -13.00 -2.03
CA ASP A 126 1.46 -11.83 -2.91
C ASP A 126 0.88 -10.62 -2.16
N HIS A 127 0.67 -9.51 -2.88
CA HIS A 127 0.08 -8.29 -2.31
C HIS A 127 -1.21 -8.57 -1.52
N MET A 128 -1.99 -9.55 -1.99
CA MET A 128 -3.20 -10.02 -1.35
C MET A 128 -2.90 -11.18 -0.39
N ALA A 129 -2.04 -10.94 0.60
CA ALA A 129 -1.60 -11.95 1.56
C ALA A 129 -2.76 -12.71 2.26
N MET A 130 -3.91 -12.05 2.43
CA MET A 130 -5.13 -12.67 2.98
C MET A 130 -5.80 -13.67 2.04
N LEU A 131 -5.47 -13.67 0.75
CA LEU A 131 -5.97 -14.59 -0.27
C LEU A 131 -4.93 -15.65 -0.63
N SER A 132 -3.67 -15.25 -0.81
CA SER A 132 -2.59 -16.16 -1.18
C SER A 132 -2.08 -17.01 0.00
N GLN A 133 -2.04 -16.45 1.23
CA GLN A 133 -1.56 -17.14 2.43
C GLN A 133 -2.43 -16.87 3.67
N PRO A 134 -3.75 -17.14 3.63
CA PRO A 134 -4.69 -16.83 4.71
C PRO A 134 -4.30 -17.46 6.06
N GLU A 135 -3.89 -18.73 6.06
CA GLU A 135 -3.55 -19.46 7.29
C GLU A 135 -2.31 -18.88 7.98
N LYS A 136 -1.23 -18.64 7.21
CA LYS A 136 -0.01 -18.01 7.73
C LYS A 136 -0.29 -16.60 8.26
N LEU A 137 -1.12 -15.84 7.56
CA LEU A 137 -1.50 -14.49 8.00
C LEU A 137 -2.28 -14.54 9.33
N VAL A 138 -3.24 -15.46 9.48
CA VAL A 138 -3.99 -15.63 10.74
C VAL A 138 -3.10 -16.04 11.89
N GLU A 139 -2.17 -16.99 11.68
CA GLU A 139 -1.21 -17.40 12.69
C GLU A 139 -0.34 -16.21 13.13
N LEU A 140 0.18 -15.45 12.16
CA LEU A 140 1.00 -14.27 12.41
C LEU A 140 0.23 -13.20 13.20
N LEU A 141 -1.00 -12.86 12.79
CA LEU A 141 -1.83 -11.86 13.46
C LEU A 141 -2.19 -12.30 14.89
N THR A 142 -2.42 -13.59 15.10
CA THR A 142 -2.67 -14.16 16.43
C THR A 142 -1.44 -14.04 17.33
N ARG A 143 -0.24 -14.31 16.80
CA ARG A 143 1.03 -14.09 17.51
C ARG A 143 1.22 -12.61 17.87
N ILE A 144 0.96 -11.71 16.93
CA ILE A 144 1.07 -10.25 17.17
C ILE A 144 0.12 -9.81 18.29
N ALA A 145 -1.12 -10.29 18.29
CA ALA A 145 -2.14 -9.94 19.27
C ALA A 145 -1.85 -10.48 20.69
N ASN A 146 -1.14 -11.60 20.80
CA ASN A 146 -0.77 -12.23 22.07
C ASN A 146 0.57 -11.73 22.65
N ASN A 147 1.33 -10.95 21.89
CA ASN A 147 2.52 -10.23 22.35
C ASN A 147 2.15 -8.88 22.97
#